data_AF-A0A1G1WGZ8-F1
#
_entry.id   AF-A0A1G1WGZ8-F1
#
_cell.length_a   1.000
_cell.length_b   1.000
_cell.length_c   1.000
_cell.angle_alpha   90.00
_cell.angle_beta   90.00
_cell.angle_gamma   90.00
#
_symmetry.space_group_name_H-M   'P 1'
#
loop_
_entity.id
_entity.type
_entity.pdbx_description
1 polymer ?
#
loop_
_entity_poly.entity_id
_entity_poly.type
_entity_poly.pdbx_seq_one_letter_code
_entity_poly.pdbx_strand_id
1 'polypeptide(L)'
;MKEAALFYFHIICKKRQQNLYYAPAKEERVMPNIQIVTDTGHNLPGDIRNQIPMIECPFRIHVGDDTFLDNGITLAELAELLKRRKGSYPKTAAPNFGDFIEVFKASQKKDGVLVVTIGSSYSATYSNAVVAVRLFREETGSDLPIEVVDSRGGTMEQGFLLMEAHHLIREGGSLDNVAEKLRNQADNDSLVFALRETTYLYRSGRAKTVQHLLASIIRVKPVLALKDGDLVLLDRVRGSDKAYDRVVEEVTTRSGGKIERLAIIGGID
;
A
#
# COMPACT_ATOMS: atom_id res chain seq x y z
N MET A 1 6.92 32.24 15.64
CA MET A 1 7.38 32.17 14.24
C MET A 1 8.62 31.29 14.16
N LYS A 2 8.44 30.03 13.80
CA LYS A 2 9.48 29.17 13.21
C LYS A 2 8.76 28.39 12.11
N GLU A 3 8.76 29.01 10.94
CA GLU A 3 8.44 28.36 9.67
C GLU A 3 9.51 27.28 9.41
N ALA A 4 9.07 26.07 9.08
CA ALA A 4 9.83 25.02 8.41
C ALA A 4 8.78 24.01 7.90
N ALA A 5 8.21 24.27 6.73
CA ALA A 5 8.60 23.66 5.46
C ALA A 5 7.99 22.25 5.29
N LEU A 6 6.91 22.19 4.50
CA LEU A 6 6.48 20.99 3.79
C LEU A 6 7.70 20.41 3.06
N PHE A 7 8.19 19.25 3.49
CA PHE A 7 9.17 18.48 2.74
C PHE A 7 8.53 17.20 2.22
N TYR A 8 7.92 17.29 1.03
CA TYR A 8 7.70 16.12 0.17
C TYR A 8 9.06 15.71 -0.41
N PHE A 9 9.77 14.76 0.23
CA PHE A 9 10.97 14.18 -0.37
C PHE A 9 10.59 13.08 -1.36
N HIS A 10 10.47 13.47 -2.62
CA HIS A 10 10.46 12.57 -3.76
C HIS A 10 11.92 12.16 -4.06
N ILE A 11 12.38 11.01 -3.58
CA ILE A 11 13.62 10.39 -4.08
C ILE A 11 13.26 9.21 -4.97
N ILE A 12 12.80 9.52 -6.18
CA ILE A 12 12.83 8.60 -7.30
C ILE A 12 14.29 8.56 -7.79
N CYS A 13 14.95 7.41 -7.65
CA CYS A 13 16.38 7.28 -7.91
C CYS A 13 16.73 7.64 -9.38
N LYS A 14 17.60 8.65 -9.54
CA LYS A 14 17.88 9.39 -10.77
C LYS A 14 18.59 8.55 -11.84
N LYS A 15 17.90 8.29 -12.95
CA LYS A 15 18.31 8.47 -14.38
C LYS A 15 17.66 7.47 -15.34
N ARG A 16 17.21 6.31 -14.87
CA ARG A 16 16.47 5.33 -15.71
C ARG A 16 14.96 5.52 -15.67
N GLN A 17 14.42 6.09 -14.57
CA GLN A 17 12.98 6.12 -14.29
C GLN A 17 12.22 7.31 -14.87
N GLN A 18 12.83 8.48 -15.08
CA GLN A 18 12.19 9.54 -15.87
C GLN A 18 11.86 9.05 -17.30
N ASN A 19 12.65 8.14 -17.86
CA ASN A 19 12.30 7.53 -19.14
C ASN A 19 11.26 6.40 -19.02
N LEU A 20 11.07 5.74 -17.87
CA LEU A 20 10.05 4.68 -17.77
C LEU A 20 8.61 5.24 -17.78
N TYR A 21 8.42 6.40 -17.15
CA TYR A 21 7.09 7.04 -17.05
C TYR A 21 6.81 8.02 -18.19
N TYR A 22 7.85 8.61 -18.81
CA TYR A 22 7.73 9.61 -19.88
C TYR A 22 8.20 9.14 -21.26
N ALA A 23 8.75 7.93 -21.43
CA ALA A 23 9.08 7.46 -22.78
C ALA A 23 7.79 7.06 -23.52
N PRO A 24 7.63 7.50 -24.79
CA PRO A 24 6.65 6.92 -25.67
C PRO A 24 6.94 5.42 -25.83
N ALA A 25 5.87 4.61 -25.90
CA ALA A 25 6.00 3.18 -26.18
C ALA A 25 6.83 3.00 -27.46
N LYS A 26 7.86 2.14 -27.41
CA LYS A 26 8.60 1.75 -28.61
C LYS A 26 7.80 0.66 -29.32
N GLU A 27 7.42 0.96 -30.56
CA GLU A 27 6.64 0.13 -31.50
C GLU A 27 5.17 -0.14 -31.11
N GLU A 28 4.33 -0.31 -32.13
CA GLU A 28 2.94 -0.77 -32.06
C GLU A 28 2.88 -2.21 -31.51
N ARG A 29 3.14 -2.40 -30.22
CA ARG A 29 2.75 -3.62 -29.52
C ARG A 29 1.26 -3.54 -29.24
N VAL A 30 0.54 -4.63 -29.52
CA VAL A 30 -0.84 -4.80 -29.07
C VAL A 30 -0.80 -4.86 -27.53
N MET A 31 -1.12 -3.74 -26.89
CA MET A 31 -1.18 -3.65 -25.44
C MET A 31 -2.43 -4.38 -24.96
N PRO A 32 -2.32 -5.36 -24.05
CA PRO A 32 -3.49 -6.00 -23.48
C PRO A 32 -4.27 -4.99 -22.63
N ASN A 33 -5.59 -4.97 -22.81
CA ASN A 33 -6.52 -4.12 -22.11
C ASN A 33 -6.85 -4.71 -20.73
N ILE A 34 -5.86 -4.74 -19.84
CA ILE A 34 -5.99 -5.25 -18.47
C ILE A 34 -6.46 -4.13 -17.54
N GLN A 35 -7.47 -4.39 -16.73
CA GLN A 35 -7.91 -3.47 -15.67
C GLN A 35 -7.10 -3.70 -14.40
N ILE A 36 -6.40 -2.67 -13.93
CA ILE A 36 -5.76 -2.69 -12.61
C ILE A 36 -6.81 -2.32 -11.55
N VAL A 37 -6.89 -3.11 -10.48
CA VAL A 37 -7.77 -2.89 -9.33
C VAL A 37 -6.93 -2.94 -8.07
N THR A 38 -7.19 -2.06 -7.11
CA THR A 38 -6.45 -2.01 -5.84
C THR A 38 -7.36 -1.57 -4.71
N ASP A 39 -6.96 -1.79 -3.47
CA ASP A 39 -7.45 -0.97 -2.34
C ASP A 39 -6.67 0.34 -2.22
N THR A 40 -7.07 1.22 -1.29
CA THR A 40 -6.45 2.55 -1.09
C THR A 40 -5.18 2.55 -0.24
N GLY A 41 -4.64 1.38 0.11
CA GLY A 41 -3.48 1.22 0.99
C GLY A 41 -2.12 1.55 0.38
N HIS A 42 -2.06 2.00 -0.88
CA HIS A 42 -0.84 2.08 -1.70
C HIS A 42 -0.03 3.38 -1.58
N ASN A 43 -0.58 4.43 -0.96
CA ASN A 43 0.09 5.75 -0.76
C ASN A 43 0.78 6.36 -2.00
N LEU A 44 0.30 6.07 -3.21
CA LEU A 44 0.87 6.65 -4.43
C LEU A 44 0.65 8.18 -4.38
N PRO A 45 1.69 8.98 -4.69
CA PRO A 45 1.53 10.42 -4.90
C PRO A 45 0.48 10.71 -5.97
N GLY A 46 -0.31 11.76 -5.80
CA GLY A 46 -1.47 12.06 -6.66
C GLY A 46 -1.12 12.20 -8.15
N ASP A 47 0.05 12.75 -8.47
CA ASP A 47 0.57 12.87 -9.83
C ASP A 47 0.88 11.51 -10.47
N ILE A 48 1.43 10.56 -9.72
CA ILE A 48 1.68 9.18 -10.19
C ILE A 48 0.38 8.40 -10.26
N ARG A 49 -0.46 8.48 -9.20
CA ARG A 49 -1.77 7.85 -9.09
C ARG A 49 -2.62 8.16 -10.33
N ASN A 50 -2.67 9.42 -10.74
CA ASN A 50 -3.48 9.87 -11.88
C ASN A 50 -3.00 9.38 -13.25
N GLN A 51 -1.79 8.84 -13.35
CA GLN A 51 -1.24 8.29 -14.60
C GLN A 51 -1.55 6.79 -14.76
N ILE A 52 -1.90 6.10 -13.67
CA ILE A 52 -2.20 4.67 -13.70
C ILE A 52 -3.73 4.51 -13.86
N PRO A 53 -4.23 3.90 -14.95
CA PRO A 53 -5.65 3.66 -15.14
C PRO A 53 -6.12 2.50 -14.25
N MET A 54 -6.27 2.78 -12.96
CA MET A 54 -6.70 1.82 -11.94
C MET A 54 -8.03 2.19 -11.31
N ILE A 55 -8.72 1.19 -10.78
CA ILE A 55 -9.94 1.35 -9.98
C ILE A 55 -9.59 1.03 -8.52
N GLU A 56 -9.94 1.94 -7.62
CA GLU A 56 -9.75 1.77 -6.18
C GLU A 56 -11.04 1.26 -5.53
N CYS A 57 -10.93 0.17 -4.77
CA CYS A 57 -11.92 -0.29 -3.80
C CYS A 57 -11.51 0.26 -2.42
N PRO A 58 -12.11 1.35 -1.92
CA PRO A 58 -11.59 2.07 -0.77
C PRO A 58 -11.83 1.35 0.56
N PHE A 59 -10.87 1.50 1.49
CA PHE A 59 -11.13 1.20 2.90
C PHE A 59 -12.25 2.10 3.44
N ARG A 60 -12.97 1.58 4.45
CA ARG A 60 -13.89 2.38 5.26
C ARG A 60 -13.21 2.77 6.56
N ILE A 61 -13.30 4.04 6.94
CA ILE A 61 -12.77 4.61 8.19
C ILE A 61 -13.94 4.98 9.09
N HIS A 62 -13.99 4.41 10.28
CA HIS A 62 -15.01 4.68 11.28
C HIS A 62 -14.43 5.51 12.42
N VAL A 63 -15.08 6.64 12.74
CA VAL A 63 -14.69 7.53 13.85
C VAL A 63 -15.92 7.85 14.69
N GLY A 64 -16.13 7.07 15.76
CA GLY A 64 -17.41 7.11 16.48
C GLY A 64 -18.51 6.52 15.59
N ASP A 65 -19.59 7.27 15.40
CA ASP A 65 -20.72 6.86 14.54
C ASP A 65 -20.53 7.26 13.06
N ASP A 66 -19.51 8.06 12.75
CA ASP A 66 -19.24 8.52 11.38
C ASP A 66 -18.46 7.45 10.61
N THR A 67 -18.79 7.29 9.32
CA THR A 67 -18.07 6.42 8.39
C THR A 67 -17.66 7.19 7.15
N PHE A 68 -16.41 7.06 6.75
CA PHE A 68 -15.81 7.70 5.58
C PHE A 68 -15.20 6.65 4.66
N LEU A 69 -15.15 6.93 3.36
CA LEU A 69 -14.26 6.22 2.45
C LEU A 69 -12.87 6.83 2.55
N ASP A 70 -11.83 6.01 2.54
CA ASP A 70 -10.44 6.43 2.69
C ASP A 70 -9.97 7.38 1.56
N ASN A 71 -10.49 7.20 0.34
CA ASN A 71 -10.28 8.15 -0.76
C ASN A 71 -11.29 9.31 -0.79
N GLY A 72 -12.17 9.42 0.21
CA GLY A 72 -13.16 10.48 0.37
C GLY A 72 -12.89 11.42 1.54
N ILE A 73 -11.82 11.18 2.33
CA ILE A 73 -11.39 12.05 3.42
C ILE A 73 -9.88 12.26 3.34
N THR A 74 -9.42 13.50 3.45
CA THR A 74 -7.99 13.79 3.47
C THR A 74 -7.38 13.47 4.83
N LEU A 75 -6.08 13.21 4.86
CA LEU A 75 -5.35 12.98 6.12
C LEU A 75 -5.47 14.19 7.08
N ALA A 76 -5.51 15.42 6.52
CA ALA A 76 -5.69 16.64 7.29
C ALA A 76 -7.08 16.72 7.95
N GLU A 77 -8.15 16.46 7.20
CA GLU A 77 -9.52 16.41 7.72
C GLU A 77 -9.68 15.33 8.79
N LEU A 78 -9.12 14.13 8.55
CA LEU A 78 -9.13 13.05 9.52
C LEU A 78 -8.38 13.45 10.81
N ALA A 79 -7.21 14.07 10.69
CA ALA A 79 -6.45 14.54 11.84
C ALA A 79 -7.19 15.61 12.65
N GLU A 80 -7.85 16.58 11.98
CA GLU A 80 -8.70 17.56 12.65
C GLU A 80 -9.93 16.92 13.32
N LEU A 81 -10.54 15.93 12.68
CA LEU A 81 -11.66 15.18 13.25
C LEU A 81 -11.25 14.45 14.53
N LEU A 82 -10.09 13.77 14.51
CA LEU A 82 -9.55 13.07 15.68
C LEU A 82 -9.14 14.03 16.81
N LYS A 83 -8.63 15.23 16.48
CA LYS A 83 -8.36 16.29 17.47
C LYS A 83 -9.65 16.78 18.15
N ARG A 84 -10.73 16.92 17.39
CA ARG A 84 -12.06 17.32 17.89
C ARG A 84 -12.73 16.23 18.73
N ARG A 85 -12.61 14.96 18.31
CA ARG A 85 -13.18 13.79 18.99
C ARG A 85 -12.15 13.12 19.92
N LYS A 86 -11.69 13.86 20.94
CA LYS A 86 -10.71 13.34 21.91
C LYS A 86 -11.17 12.01 22.50
N GLY A 87 -10.28 11.01 22.45
CA GLY A 87 -10.55 9.67 22.97
C GLY A 87 -11.16 8.69 21.96
N SER A 88 -11.60 9.16 20.78
CA SER A 88 -12.00 8.31 19.66
C SER A 88 -10.77 7.83 18.90
N TYR A 89 -10.69 6.52 18.68
CA TYR A 89 -9.64 5.91 17.86
C TYR A 89 -10.29 5.40 16.57
N PRO A 90 -9.74 5.74 15.39
CA PRO A 90 -10.31 5.31 14.14
C PRO A 90 -10.24 3.78 14.04
N LYS A 91 -11.31 3.18 13.52
CA LYS A 91 -11.31 1.78 13.09
C LYS A 91 -11.38 1.74 11.58
N THR A 92 -10.67 0.79 10.97
CA THR A 92 -10.73 0.58 9.52
C THR A 92 -11.39 -0.76 9.21
N ALA A 93 -12.18 -0.78 8.14
CA ALA A 93 -12.75 -1.99 7.54
C ALA A 93 -12.26 -2.14 6.10
N ALA A 94 -11.84 -3.36 5.75
CA ALA A 94 -11.42 -3.72 4.40
C ALA A 94 -12.58 -3.54 3.41
N PRO A 95 -12.29 -3.29 2.12
CA PRO A 95 -13.28 -3.43 1.06
C PRO A 95 -13.91 -4.82 1.13
N ASN A 96 -15.23 -4.90 0.98
CA ASN A 96 -15.94 -6.17 1.02
C ASN A 96 -15.90 -6.83 -0.37
N PHE A 97 -16.30 -8.10 -0.45
CA PHE A 97 -16.29 -8.83 -1.74
C PHE A 97 -17.24 -8.19 -2.78
N GLY A 98 -18.35 -7.57 -2.36
CA GLY A 98 -19.28 -6.86 -3.24
C GLY A 98 -18.63 -5.66 -3.94
N ASP A 99 -17.77 -4.91 -3.22
CA ASP A 99 -17.02 -3.79 -3.77
C ASP A 99 -16.16 -4.25 -4.98
N PHE A 100 -15.57 -5.45 -4.92
CA PHE A 100 -14.78 -6.03 -6.02
C PHE A 100 -15.66 -6.62 -7.14
N ILE A 101 -16.76 -7.30 -6.79
CA ILE A 101 -17.67 -7.90 -7.78
C ILE A 101 -18.20 -6.84 -8.76
N GLU A 102 -18.57 -5.66 -8.27
CA GLU A 102 -19.06 -4.58 -9.13
C GLU A 102 -17.98 -4.09 -10.10
N VAL A 103 -16.72 -4.04 -9.67
CA VAL A 103 -15.59 -3.72 -10.55
C VAL A 103 -15.39 -4.81 -11.61
N PHE A 104 -15.53 -6.09 -11.25
CA PHE A 104 -15.42 -7.20 -12.20
C PHE A 104 -16.54 -7.18 -13.24
N LYS A 105 -17.78 -6.91 -12.82
CA LYS A 105 -18.93 -6.71 -13.73
C LYS A 105 -18.69 -5.58 -14.71
N ALA A 106 -18.16 -4.44 -14.24
CA ALA A 106 -17.80 -3.32 -15.10
C ALA A 106 -16.62 -3.62 -16.05
N SER A 107 -15.81 -4.63 -15.74
CA SER A 107 -14.59 -5.00 -16.47
C SER A 107 -14.76 -6.15 -17.46
N GLN A 108 -15.98 -6.64 -17.71
CA GLN A 108 -16.20 -7.81 -18.57
C GLN A 108 -15.71 -7.68 -20.03
N LYS A 109 -15.51 -6.45 -20.53
CA LYS A 109 -14.97 -6.19 -21.88
C LYS A 109 -13.44 -6.05 -21.91
N LYS A 110 -12.77 -6.31 -20.78
CA LYS A 110 -11.31 -6.25 -20.62
C LYS A 110 -10.70 -7.61 -20.99
N ASP A 111 -9.43 -7.59 -21.34
CA ASP A 111 -8.68 -8.83 -21.60
C ASP A 111 -8.37 -9.58 -20.29
N GLY A 112 -8.43 -8.87 -19.16
CA GLY A 112 -8.30 -9.43 -17.82
C GLY A 112 -8.34 -8.37 -16.73
N VAL A 113 -8.34 -8.81 -15.48
CA VAL A 113 -8.31 -7.96 -14.30
C VAL A 113 -7.14 -8.37 -13.41
N LEU A 114 -6.30 -7.40 -13.04
CA LEU A 114 -5.22 -7.59 -12.09
C LEU A 114 -5.59 -6.85 -10.80
N VAL A 115 -5.79 -7.60 -9.72
CA VAL A 115 -6.07 -7.05 -8.39
C VAL A 115 -4.78 -7.07 -7.58
N VAL A 116 -4.31 -5.91 -7.11
CA VAL A 116 -3.17 -5.81 -6.18
C VAL A 116 -3.67 -5.28 -4.85
N THR A 117 -3.60 -6.09 -3.80
CA THR A 117 -4.12 -5.72 -2.48
C THR A 117 -3.01 -5.45 -1.49
N ILE A 118 -3.30 -4.69 -0.45
CA ILE A 118 -2.49 -4.61 0.76
C ILE A 118 -2.24 -6.01 1.35
N GLY A 119 -1.14 -6.15 2.08
CA GLY A 119 -0.70 -7.38 2.76
C GLY A 119 -1.80 -8.15 3.50
N SER A 120 -1.94 -9.43 3.19
CA SER A 120 -2.95 -10.33 3.79
C SER A 120 -2.78 -10.59 5.29
N SER A 121 -1.59 -10.36 5.85
CA SER A 121 -1.28 -10.56 7.27
C SER A 121 -1.95 -9.54 8.20
N TYR A 122 -2.36 -8.36 7.69
CA TYR A 122 -3.00 -7.30 8.48
C TYR A 122 -4.28 -6.73 7.87
N SER A 123 -4.72 -7.24 6.71
CA SER A 123 -6.02 -6.92 6.13
C SER A 123 -6.71 -8.13 5.51
N ALA A 124 -8.03 -8.16 5.63
CA ALA A 124 -8.88 -9.15 4.94
C ALA A 124 -9.08 -8.83 3.44
N THR A 125 -8.50 -7.75 2.92
CA THR A 125 -8.72 -7.31 1.54
C THR A 125 -8.38 -8.39 0.52
N TYR A 126 -7.21 -9.04 0.65
CA TYR A 126 -6.80 -10.13 -0.23
C TYR A 126 -7.84 -11.26 -0.26
N SER A 127 -8.23 -11.77 0.92
CA SER A 127 -9.22 -12.83 1.01
C SER A 127 -10.60 -12.41 0.46
N ASN A 128 -11.00 -11.16 0.67
CA ASN A 128 -12.26 -10.63 0.14
C ASN A 128 -12.23 -10.56 -1.40
N ALA A 129 -11.11 -10.15 -2.00
CA ALA A 129 -10.93 -10.14 -3.45
C ALA A 129 -10.95 -11.57 -4.03
N VAL A 130 -10.28 -12.54 -3.39
CA VAL A 130 -10.32 -13.95 -3.83
C VAL A 130 -11.74 -14.52 -3.77
N VAL A 131 -12.47 -14.25 -2.68
CA VAL A 131 -13.89 -14.66 -2.56
C VAL A 131 -14.74 -13.98 -3.63
N ALA A 132 -14.51 -12.69 -3.90
CA ALA A 132 -15.22 -11.95 -4.95
C ALA A 132 -15.04 -12.58 -6.33
N VAL A 133 -13.85 -13.06 -6.67
CA VAL A 133 -13.60 -13.75 -7.95
C VAL A 133 -14.48 -15.00 -8.06
N ARG A 134 -14.57 -15.81 -6.99
CA ARG A 134 -15.39 -17.02 -6.98
C ARG A 134 -16.88 -16.68 -7.16
N LEU A 135 -17.39 -15.75 -6.35
CA LEU A 135 -18.79 -15.34 -6.38
C LEU A 135 -19.17 -14.68 -7.72
N PHE A 136 -18.30 -13.84 -8.28
CA PHE A 136 -18.51 -13.23 -9.59
C PHE A 136 -18.68 -14.28 -10.70
N ARG A 137 -17.85 -15.33 -10.69
CA ARG A 137 -17.97 -16.45 -11.64
C ARG A 137 -19.27 -17.23 -11.43
N GLU A 138 -19.62 -17.54 -10.18
CA GLU A 138 -20.88 -18.20 -9.82
C GLU A 138 -22.12 -17.38 -10.26
N GLU A 139 -22.10 -16.06 -10.08
CA GLU A 139 -23.22 -15.15 -10.40
C GLU A 139 -23.38 -14.89 -11.90
N THR A 140 -22.28 -14.76 -12.63
CA THR A 140 -22.30 -14.24 -14.02
C THR A 140 -22.01 -15.29 -15.08
N GLY A 141 -21.43 -16.44 -14.71
CA GLY A 141 -20.91 -17.42 -15.67
C GLY A 141 -19.75 -16.88 -16.53
N SER A 142 -19.07 -15.81 -16.08
CA SER A 142 -18.01 -15.15 -16.85
C SER A 142 -16.69 -15.89 -16.79
N ASP A 143 -16.04 -16.03 -17.95
CA ASP A 143 -14.69 -16.55 -18.12
C ASP A 143 -13.60 -15.45 -18.07
N LEU A 144 -13.94 -14.24 -17.59
CA LEU A 144 -12.98 -13.14 -17.48
C LEU A 144 -11.75 -13.57 -16.65
N PRO A 145 -10.52 -13.49 -17.18
CA PRO A 145 -9.32 -13.77 -16.42
C PRO A 145 -9.15 -12.74 -15.29
N ILE A 146 -8.96 -13.22 -14.05
CA ILE A 146 -8.76 -12.36 -12.89
C ILE A 146 -7.64 -12.95 -12.04
N GLU A 147 -6.57 -12.18 -11.86
CA GLU A 147 -5.44 -12.51 -11.00
C GLU A 147 -5.46 -11.61 -9.76
N VAL A 148 -5.37 -12.23 -8.57
CA VAL A 148 -5.25 -11.50 -7.30
C VAL A 148 -3.82 -11.68 -6.78
N VAL A 149 -3.16 -10.56 -6.50
CA VAL A 149 -1.80 -10.48 -5.98
C VAL A 149 -1.83 -9.86 -4.59
N ASP A 150 -1.38 -10.64 -3.60
CA ASP A 150 -1.06 -10.13 -2.27
C ASP A 150 0.26 -9.37 -2.35
N SER A 151 0.26 -8.07 -2.06
CA SER A 151 1.50 -7.28 -2.03
C SER A 151 2.44 -7.70 -0.90
N ARG A 152 1.95 -8.43 0.11
CA ARG A 152 2.69 -8.81 1.35
C ARG A 152 3.22 -7.60 2.12
N GLY A 153 2.84 -6.40 1.68
CA GLY A 153 3.35 -5.11 2.08
C GLY A 153 2.24 -4.08 2.00
N GLY A 154 2.58 -2.83 2.26
CA GLY A 154 1.60 -1.75 2.29
C GLY A 154 2.25 -0.46 1.91
N THR A 155 1.48 0.62 1.93
CA THR A 155 1.98 1.93 1.53
C THR A 155 2.70 1.84 0.17
N MET A 156 3.85 2.48 0.01
CA MET A 156 4.59 2.45 -1.25
C MET A 156 5.16 1.09 -1.67
N GLU A 157 5.19 0.04 -0.84
CA GLU A 157 5.50 -1.31 -1.35
C GLU A 157 4.41 -1.75 -2.34
N GLN A 158 3.14 -1.63 -1.93
CA GLN A 158 2.00 -1.83 -2.82
C GLN A 158 2.00 -0.81 -3.99
N GLY A 159 2.35 0.44 -3.72
CA GLY A 159 2.51 1.47 -4.75
C GLY A 159 3.54 1.10 -5.83
N PHE A 160 4.70 0.56 -5.45
CA PHE A 160 5.72 0.12 -6.40
C PHE A 160 5.28 -1.07 -7.24
N LEU A 161 4.49 -1.98 -6.68
CA LEU A 161 3.88 -3.07 -7.44
C LEU A 161 2.87 -2.54 -8.47
N LEU A 162 2.04 -1.55 -8.10
CA LEU A 162 1.11 -0.92 -9.06
C LEU A 162 1.83 -0.20 -10.19
N MET A 163 2.92 0.50 -9.88
CA MET A 163 3.77 1.16 -10.88
C MET A 163 4.42 0.15 -11.83
N GLU A 164 4.90 -0.97 -11.30
CA GLU A 164 5.48 -2.06 -12.10
C GLU A 164 4.42 -2.75 -12.96
N ALA A 165 3.25 -3.02 -12.40
CA ALA A 165 2.12 -3.61 -13.11
C ALA A 165 1.78 -2.78 -14.36
N HIS A 166 1.61 -1.47 -14.17
CA HIS A 166 1.32 -0.55 -15.25
C HIS A 166 2.42 -0.53 -16.32
N HIS A 167 3.69 -0.54 -15.90
CA HIS A 167 4.82 -0.59 -16.82
C HIS A 167 4.82 -1.87 -17.65
N LEU A 168 4.70 -3.04 -17.02
CA LEU A 168 4.73 -4.33 -17.70
C LEU A 168 3.55 -4.52 -18.67
N ILE A 169 2.37 -4.04 -18.31
CA ILE A 169 1.19 -4.05 -19.19
C ILE A 169 1.44 -3.17 -20.42
N ARG A 170 2.02 -1.97 -20.24
CA ARG A 170 2.39 -1.08 -21.36
C ARG A 170 3.45 -1.68 -22.28
N GLU A 171 4.32 -2.54 -21.76
CA GLU A 171 5.30 -3.29 -22.55
C GLU A 171 4.69 -4.49 -23.30
N GLY A 172 3.39 -4.76 -23.14
CA GLY A 172 2.68 -5.86 -23.78
C GLY A 172 2.68 -7.16 -22.97
N GLY A 173 2.98 -7.11 -21.66
CA GLY A 173 2.97 -8.27 -20.78
C GLY A 173 1.56 -8.85 -20.59
N SER A 174 1.43 -10.17 -20.67
CA SER A 174 0.18 -10.88 -20.37
C SER A 174 -0.17 -10.80 -18.87
N LEU A 175 -1.46 -10.98 -18.54
CA LEU A 175 -1.94 -10.96 -17.15
C LEU A 175 -1.13 -11.88 -16.24
N ASP A 176 -0.94 -13.15 -16.65
CA ASP A 176 -0.22 -14.15 -15.85
C ASP A 176 1.24 -13.77 -15.60
N ASN A 177 1.94 -13.29 -16.63
CA ASN A 177 3.34 -12.86 -16.53
C ASN A 177 3.47 -11.63 -15.62
N VAL A 178 2.56 -10.67 -15.75
CA VAL A 178 2.52 -9.49 -14.87
C VAL A 178 2.28 -9.96 -13.43
N ALA A 179 1.27 -10.78 -13.18
CA ALA A 179 0.95 -11.28 -11.84
C ALA A 179 2.12 -12.07 -11.22
N GLU A 180 2.78 -12.94 -11.99
CA GLU A 180 3.96 -13.70 -11.54
C GLU A 180 5.12 -12.77 -11.17
N LYS A 181 5.44 -11.78 -12.01
CA LYS A 181 6.49 -10.79 -11.72
C LYS A 181 6.19 -10.00 -10.44
N LEU A 182 4.94 -9.61 -10.23
CA LEU A 182 4.56 -8.89 -9.02
C LEU A 182 4.65 -9.75 -7.76
N ARG A 183 4.25 -11.03 -7.83
CA ARG A 183 4.42 -11.98 -6.70
C ARG A 183 5.90 -12.12 -6.33
N ASN A 184 6.77 -12.30 -7.32
CA ASN A 184 8.21 -12.39 -7.09
C ASN A 184 8.79 -11.08 -6.50
N GLN A 185 8.28 -9.92 -6.93
CA GLN A 185 8.72 -8.64 -6.39
C GLN A 185 8.25 -8.43 -4.94
N ALA A 186 7.00 -8.79 -4.62
CA ALA A 186 6.42 -8.67 -3.28
C ALA A 186 7.22 -9.42 -2.20
N ASP A 187 7.95 -10.48 -2.57
CA ASP A 187 8.82 -11.22 -1.65
C ASP A 187 10.13 -10.49 -1.30
N ASN A 188 10.50 -9.44 -2.03
CA ASN A 188 11.77 -8.73 -1.88
C ASN A 188 11.62 -7.34 -1.22
N ASP A 189 10.42 -6.95 -0.83
CA ASP A 189 10.14 -5.62 -0.28
C ASP A 189 10.61 -5.47 1.19
N SER A 190 11.03 -4.25 1.54
CA SER A 190 11.81 -3.99 2.77
C SER A 190 11.32 -2.76 3.55
N LEU A 191 10.02 -2.68 3.86
CA LEU A 191 9.48 -1.62 4.71
C LEU A 191 10.11 -1.67 6.10
N VAL A 192 10.73 -0.56 6.47
CA VAL A 192 11.25 -0.28 7.81
C VAL A 192 10.71 1.08 8.26
N PHE A 193 10.19 1.15 9.47
CA PHE A 193 9.57 2.37 9.97
C PHE A 193 9.69 2.52 11.48
N ALA A 194 9.58 3.76 11.94
CA ALA A 194 9.46 4.09 13.36
C ALA A 194 8.20 4.93 13.56
N LEU A 195 7.48 4.68 14.66
CA LEU A 195 6.26 5.42 14.99
C LEU A 195 6.51 6.42 16.12
N ARG A 196 5.83 7.56 16.04
CA ARG A 196 5.75 8.51 17.16
C ARG A 196 4.97 7.91 18.33
N GLU A 197 3.82 7.29 18.03
CA GLU A 197 2.92 6.69 19.00
C GLU A 197 2.45 5.32 18.52
N THR A 198 2.60 4.31 19.36
CA THR A 198 2.18 2.93 19.06
C THR A 198 0.73 2.64 19.43
N THR A 199 0.05 3.57 20.13
CA THR A 199 -1.32 3.38 20.63
C THR A 199 -2.31 3.04 19.52
N TYR A 200 -2.21 3.71 18.37
CA TYR A 200 -3.07 3.44 17.20
C TYR A 200 -2.81 2.04 16.64
N LEU A 201 -1.54 1.69 16.45
CA LEU A 201 -1.15 0.40 15.94
C LEU A 201 -1.60 -0.74 16.88
N TYR A 202 -1.44 -0.57 18.20
CA TYR A 202 -1.94 -1.51 19.20
C TYR A 202 -3.47 -1.65 19.17
N ARG A 203 -4.20 -0.54 19.28
CA ARG A 203 -5.67 -0.54 19.33
C ARG A 203 -6.30 -1.06 18.04
N SER A 204 -5.60 -0.96 16.92
CA SER A 204 -6.06 -1.51 15.65
C SER A 204 -6.08 -3.05 15.66
N GLY A 205 -5.25 -3.72 16.46
CA GLY A 205 -5.10 -5.18 16.45
C GLY A 205 -4.15 -5.72 15.36
N ARG A 206 -3.62 -4.86 14.48
CA ARG A 206 -2.73 -5.24 13.36
C ARG A 206 -1.26 -5.42 13.76
N ALA A 207 -0.99 -5.44 15.06
CA ALA A 207 0.35 -5.60 15.58
C ALA A 207 0.36 -6.42 16.86
N LYS A 208 0.18 -7.74 16.71
CA LYS A 208 0.34 -8.71 17.80
C LYS A 208 1.72 -8.57 18.47
N THR A 209 2.77 -8.37 17.67
CA THR A 209 4.14 -8.09 18.12
C THR A 209 4.26 -6.83 18.99
N VAL A 210 3.39 -5.84 18.78
CA VAL A 210 3.38 -4.58 19.56
C VAL A 210 2.62 -4.72 20.88
N GLN A 211 1.82 -5.78 21.08
CA GLN A 211 1.13 -6.02 22.36
C GLN A 211 2.13 -6.18 23.52
N HIS A 212 3.31 -6.76 23.25
CA HIS A 212 4.41 -6.88 24.24
C HIS A 212 5.18 -5.57 24.47
N LEU A 213 5.01 -4.56 23.62
CA LEU A 213 5.68 -3.25 23.75
C LEU A 213 4.99 -2.30 24.72
N LEU A 214 3.73 -2.59 25.09
CA LEU A 214 2.98 -1.80 26.08
C LEU A 214 3.58 -1.87 27.49
N ALA A 215 4.45 -2.84 27.76
CA ALA A 215 5.08 -3.02 29.07
C ALA A 215 6.29 -2.11 29.34
N SER A 216 6.74 -1.28 28.39
CA SER A 216 8.11 -0.76 28.45
C SER A 216 8.26 0.76 28.29
N ILE A 217 8.56 1.39 29.42
CA ILE A 217 9.44 2.56 29.60
C ILE A 217 9.12 3.79 28.72
N ILE A 218 8.58 4.81 29.39
CA ILE A 218 8.36 6.17 28.89
C ILE A 218 9.57 6.65 28.04
N ARG A 219 9.32 7.08 26.78
CA ARG A 219 10.28 7.65 25.79
C ARG A 219 11.12 6.69 24.94
N VAL A 220 10.74 5.41 24.84
CA VAL A 220 11.34 4.49 23.86
C VAL A 220 10.45 4.39 22.62
N LYS A 221 11.05 4.53 21.43
CA LYS A 221 10.41 4.38 20.12
C LYS A 221 10.77 3.02 19.51
N PRO A 222 9.80 2.21 19.07
CA PRO A 222 10.10 0.98 18.36
C PRO A 222 10.47 1.28 16.91
N VAL A 223 11.47 0.56 16.42
CA VAL A 223 11.79 0.42 15.00
C VAL A 223 11.24 -0.92 14.55
N LEU A 224 10.35 -0.88 13.57
CA LEU A 224 9.57 -2.00 13.07
C LEU A 224 9.93 -2.25 11.61
N ALA A 225 9.69 -3.47 11.17
CA ALA A 225 9.73 -3.81 9.76
C ALA A 225 8.71 -4.87 9.41
N LEU A 226 8.48 -5.06 8.11
CA LEU A 226 7.87 -6.28 7.61
C LEU A 226 8.97 -7.32 7.35
N LYS A 227 8.68 -8.57 7.72
CA LYS A 227 9.49 -9.74 7.41
C LYS A 227 8.54 -10.88 7.08
N ASP A 228 8.69 -11.48 5.91
CA ASP A 228 7.82 -12.55 5.41
C ASP A 228 6.33 -12.16 5.39
N GLY A 229 6.04 -10.87 5.25
CA GLY A 229 4.69 -10.29 5.32
C GLY A 229 4.23 -9.93 6.73
N ASP A 230 4.95 -10.32 7.79
CA ASP A 230 4.56 -10.07 9.16
C ASP A 230 5.31 -8.89 9.80
N LEU A 231 4.63 -8.21 10.71
CA LEU A 231 5.21 -7.10 11.46
C LEU A 231 6.16 -7.59 12.56
N VAL A 232 7.43 -7.21 12.47
CA VAL A 232 8.48 -7.55 13.43
C VAL A 232 9.07 -6.32 14.11
N LEU A 233 9.47 -6.46 15.37
CA LEU A 233 10.25 -5.46 16.10
C LEU A 233 11.73 -5.69 15.86
N LEU A 234 12.40 -4.67 15.31
CA LEU A 234 13.85 -4.70 15.07
C LEU A 234 14.61 -4.14 16.25
N ASP A 235 14.20 -2.99 16.77
CA ASP A 235 14.92 -2.29 17.83
C ASP A 235 14.02 -1.35 18.66
N ARG A 236 14.57 -0.87 19.78
CA ARG A 236 13.96 0.05 20.73
C ARG A 236 14.92 1.18 21.07
N VAL A 237 14.72 2.33 20.45
CA VAL A 237 15.64 3.48 20.58
C VAL A 237 15.01 4.65 21.33
N ARG A 238 15.83 5.53 21.91
CA ARG A 238 15.36 6.75 22.58
C ARG A 238 15.60 7.98 21.70
N GLY A 239 14.55 8.78 21.50
CA GLY A 239 14.59 9.98 20.67
C GLY A 239 14.25 9.70 19.20
N SER A 240 13.72 10.71 18.50
CA SER A 240 13.35 10.59 17.08
C SER A 240 14.56 10.43 16.18
N ASP A 241 15.62 11.22 16.41
CA ASP A 241 16.80 11.22 15.54
C ASP A 241 17.45 9.84 15.47
N LYS A 242 17.65 9.20 16.63
CA LYS A 242 18.15 7.82 16.70
C LYS A 242 17.23 6.79 16.04
N ALA A 243 15.92 7.05 16.02
CA ALA A 243 14.98 6.18 15.31
C ALA A 243 15.13 6.32 13.80
N TYR A 244 15.32 7.52 13.30
CA TYR A 244 15.59 7.74 11.88
C TYR A 244 16.94 7.16 11.47
N ASP A 245 18.00 7.38 12.25
CA ASP A 245 19.32 6.78 12.01
C ASP A 245 19.22 5.26 11.93
N ARG A 246 18.48 4.64 12.87
CA ARG A 246 18.30 3.19 12.90
C ARG A 246 17.48 2.68 11.71
N VAL A 247 16.43 3.39 11.29
CA VAL A 247 15.67 3.05 10.08
C VAL A 247 16.58 3.09 8.84
N VAL A 248 17.41 4.13 8.71
CA VAL A 248 18.36 4.27 7.59
C VAL A 248 19.39 3.14 7.60
N GLU A 249 19.94 2.79 8.76
CA GLU A 249 20.89 1.69 8.91
C GLU A 249 20.29 0.34 8.50
N GLU A 250 19.05 0.05 8.95
CA GLU A 250 18.33 -1.17 8.61
C GLU A 250 18.04 -1.26 7.10
N VAL A 251 17.56 -0.18 6.49
CA VAL A 251 17.31 -0.12 5.04
C VAL A 251 18.61 -0.32 4.26
N THR A 252 19.71 0.32 4.68
CA THR A 252 21.02 0.19 4.03
C THR A 252 21.56 -1.23 4.13
N THR A 253 21.41 -1.86 5.31
CA THR A 253 21.87 -3.22 5.57
C THR A 253 21.06 -4.24 4.76
N ARG A 254 19.73 -4.15 4.79
CA ARG A 254 18.83 -5.06 4.07
C ARG A 254 19.00 -4.98 2.55
N SER A 255 19.22 -3.78 2.03
CA SER A 255 19.46 -3.57 0.60
C SER A 255 20.88 -3.93 0.14
N GLY A 256 21.80 -4.25 1.07
CA GLY A 256 23.22 -4.43 0.76
C GLY A 256 23.84 -3.20 0.09
N GLY A 257 23.31 -2.01 0.37
CA GLY A 257 23.69 -0.75 -0.27
C GLY A 257 23.20 -0.55 -1.71
N LYS A 258 22.35 -1.44 -2.24
CA LYS A 258 21.80 -1.35 -3.60
C LYS A 258 20.28 -1.18 -3.53
N ILE A 259 19.81 0.03 -3.84
CA ILE A 259 18.39 0.37 -3.81
C ILE A 259 17.94 0.71 -5.23
N GLU A 260 16.96 -0.04 -5.75
CA GLU A 260 16.35 0.25 -7.05
C GLU A 260 15.33 1.40 -6.94
N ARG A 261 14.44 1.30 -5.95
CA ARG A 261 13.40 2.28 -5.64
C ARG A 261 13.37 2.56 -4.15
N LEU A 262 13.19 3.83 -3.79
CA LEU A 262 13.04 4.28 -2.41
C LEU A 262 11.84 5.22 -2.32
N ALA A 263 11.02 5.01 -1.30
CA ALA A 263 10.01 5.98 -0.90
C ALA A 263 10.16 6.23 0.59
N ILE A 264 9.95 7.49 0.99
CA ILE A 264 9.91 7.89 2.39
C ILE A 264 8.53 8.43 2.66
N ILE A 265 7.83 7.84 3.63
CA ILE A 265 6.47 8.21 3.99
C ILE A 265 6.48 8.86 5.37
N GLY A 266 6.02 10.10 5.42
CA GLY A 266 5.85 10.87 6.65
C GLY A 266 4.39 10.90 7.10
N GLY A 267 4.18 11.00 8.41
CA GLY A 267 2.87 11.34 8.97
C GLY A 267 2.60 12.85 8.88
N ILE A 268 1.47 13.29 9.45
CA ILE A 268 1.25 14.70 9.75
C ILE A 268 2.03 15.02 11.03
N ASP A 269 3.17 15.71 10.86
CA ASP A 269 4.01 16.45 11.83
C ASP A 269 5.50 16.19 11.58
#